data_AF-A0A4P2VNJ4-F1
#
_entry.id   AF-A0A4P2VNJ4-F1
#
_cell.length_a   1.000
_cell.length_b   1.000
_cell.length_c   1.000
_cell.angle_alpha   90.00
_cell.angle_beta   90.00
_cell.angle_gamma   90.00
#
_symmetry.space_group_name_H-M   'P 1'
#
loop_
_entity.id
_entity.type
_entity.pdbx_description
1 polymer ?
#
loop_
_entity_poly.entity_id
_entity_poly.type
_entity_poly.pdbx_seq_one_letter_code
_entity_poly.pdbx_strand_id
1 'polypeptide(L)' 'MANFSVTGNEFKKIKESYFSYLKAYMKLNNGSPEGATSFSDFYIYKTFTSKYSDPRKFLAHGIR' A
#
# COMPACT_ATOMS: atom_id res chain seq x y z
N MET A 1 -26.60 1.48 -4.24
CA MET A 1 -25.49 1.17 -5.17
C MET A 1 -24.18 1.42 -4.45
N ALA A 2 -23.49 0.36 -4.00
CA ALA A 2 -22.20 0.48 -3.35
C ALA A 2 -21.15 0.88 -4.41
N ASN A 3 -20.44 1.98 -4.18
CA ASN A 3 -19.44 2.54 -5.08
C ASN A 3 -18.22 1.61 -5.22
N PHE A 4 -18.27 0.69 -6.20
CA PHE A 4 -17.12 -0.14 -6.62
C PHE A 4 -15.96 0.66 -7.24
N SER A 5 -16.08 1.99 -7.36
CA SER A 5 -15.05 2.87 -7.94
C SER A 5 -13.84 3.12 -7.01
N VAL A 6 -13.98 2.90 -5.70
CA VAL A 6 -12.91 3.20 -4.72
C VAL A 6 -11.73 2.21 -4.84
N THR A 7 -12.02 0.94 -5.11
CA THR A 7 -11.02 -0.15 -5.10
C THR A 7 -9.98 -0.01 -6.22
N GLY A 8 -10.41 0.40 -7.42
CA GLY A 8 -9.49 0.59 -8.56
C GLY A 8 -8.51 1.74 -8.33
N ASN A 9 -8.96 2.81 -7.65
CA ASN A 9 -8.14 3.98 -7.37
C ASN A 9 -7.10 3.70 -6.26
N GLU A 10 -7.49 2.95 -5.23
CA GLU A 10 -6.55 2.51 -4.19
C GLU A 10 -5.49 1.56 -4.72
N PHE A 11 -5.88 0.59 -5.56
CA PHE A 11 -4.93 -0.31 -6.21
C PHE A 11 -3.90 0.47 -7.06
N LYS A 12 -4.36 1.43 -7.85
CA LYS A 12 -3.48 2.30 -8.66
C LYS A 12 -2.48 3.05 -7.79
N LYS A 13 -2.94 3.66 -6.69
CA LYS A 13 -2.06 4.39 -5.74
C LYS A 13 -1.03 3.48 -5.09
N ILE A 14 -1.40 2.25 -4.70
CA ILE A 14 -0.48 1.28 -4.12
C ILE A 14 0.58 0.86 -5.16
N LYS A 15 0.17 0.64 -6.41
CA LYS A 15 1.07 0.30 -7.51
C LYS A 15 2.07 1.43 -7.81
N GLU A 16 1.63 2.68 -7.85
CA GLU A 16 2.51 3.85 -8.02
C GLU A 16 3.50 4.00 -6.85
N SER A 17 3.05 3.75 -5.62
CA SER A 17 3.91 3.75 -4.44
C SER A 17 4.97 2.65 -4.51
N TYR A 18 4.59 1.46 -4.98
CA TYR A 18 5.52 0.34 -5.16
C TYR A 18 6.60 0.64 -6.20
N PHE A 19 6.26 1.26 -7.33
CA PHE A 19 7.27 1.67 -8.31
C PHE A 19 8.23 2.72 -7.76
N SER A 20 7.74 3.63 -6.93
CA SER A 20 8.59 4.61 -6.24
C SER A 20 9.54 3.93 -5.26
N TYR A 21 9.05 2.95 -4.50
CA TYR A 21 9.85 2.08 -3.64
C TYR A 21 10.94 1.35 -4.44
N LEU A 22 10.58 0.67 -5.53
CA LEU A 22 11.55 -0.05 -6.36
C LEU A 22 12.62 0.86 -6.93
N LYS A 23 12.25 2.05 -7.44
CA LYS A 23 13.22 3.02 -7.94
C LYS A 23 14.18 3.48 -6.85
N ALA A 24 13.69 3.73 -5.64
CA ALA A 24 14.54 4.11 -4.51
C ALA A 24 15.46 2.95 -4.09
N TYR A 25 14.92 1.73 -4.00
CA TYR A 25 15.69 0.53 -3.66
C TYR A 25 16.80 0.28 -4.68
N MET A 26 16.49 0.31 -5.97
CA MET A 26 17.47 0.14 -7.04
C MET A 26 18.56 1.21 -6.99
N LYS A 27 18.23 2.48 -6.69
CA LYS A 27 19.25 3.53 -6.52
C LYS A 27 20.24 3.22 -5.39
N LEU A 28 19.76 2.58 -4.32
CA LEU A 28 20.60 2.19 -3.18
C LEU A 28 21.34 0.86 -3.43
N ASN A 29 20.80 0.00 -4.28
CA ASN A 29 21.30 -1.35 -4.55
C ASN A 29 21.98 -1.48 -5.92
N ASN A 30 22.79 -0.48 -6.32
CA ASN A 30 23.56 -0.47 -7.58
C ASN A 30 22.74 -0.76 -8.86
N GLY A 31 21.48 -0.34 -8.89
CA GLY A 31 20.55 -0.60 -10.00
C GLY A 31 19.92 -1.99 -10.00
N SER A 32 20.22 -2.85 -9.02
CA SER A 32 19.65 -4.20 -8.93
C SER A 32 18.34 -4.20 -8.12
N PRO A 33 17.26 -4.83 -8.63
CA PRO A 33 16.03 -5.07 -7.88
C PRO A 33 16.15 -6.31 -6.96
N GLU A 34 17.29 -6.98 -6.92
CA GLU A 34 17.49 -8.22 -6.17
C GLU A 34 17.37 -7.97 -4.66
N GLY A 35 16.57 -8.78 -3.98
CA GLY A 35 16.22 -8.61 -2.56
C GLY A 35 15.12 -7.58 -2.28
N ALA A 36 14.59 -6.89 -3.30
CA ALA A 36 13.44 -6.01 -3.12
C ALA A 36 12.19 -6.82 -2.70
N THR A 37 11.36 -6.23 -1.84
CA THR A 37 10.08 -6.79 -1.43
C THR A 37 9.20 -6.99 -2.67
N SER A 38 8.54 -8.15 -2.77
CA SER A 38 7.62 -8.44 -3.86
C SER A 38 6.41 -7.50 -3.84
N PHE A 39 5.77 -7.28 -4.99
CA PHE A 39 4.57 -6.45 -5.04
C PHE A 39 3.44 -7.01 -4.17
N SER A 40 3.28 -8.34 -4.12
CA SER A 40 2.28 -9.01 -3.29
C SER A 40 2.47 -8.70 -1.80
N ASP A 41 3.70 -8.80 -1.31
CA ASP A 41 3.99 -8.53 0.11
C ASP A 41 3.83 -7.04 0.42
N PHE A 42 4.29 -6.17 -0.48
CA PHE A 42 4.10 -4.72 -0.35
C PHE A 42 2.62 -4.35 -0.33
N TYR A 43 1.81 -4.98 -1.18
CA TYR A 43 0.36 -4.76 -1.26
C TYR A 43 -0.34 -5.22 0.03
N ILE A 44 0.00 -6.41 0.54
CA ILE A 44 -0.55 -6.92 1.81
C ILE A 44 -0.17 -5.99 2.96
N TYR A 45 1.11 -5.62 3.08
CA TYR A 45 1.57 -4.70 4.12
C TYR A 45 0.83 -3.36 4.05
N LYS A 46 0.68 -2.78 2.85
CA LYS A 46 0.04 -1.47 2.69
C LYS A 46 -1.47 -1.51 2.92
N THR A 47 -2.14 -2.58 2.49
CA THR A 47 -3.57 -2.76 2.73
C THR A 47 -3.87 -3.10 4.19
N PHE A 48 -3.02 -3.90 4.84
CA PHE A 48 -3.15 -4.22 6.26
C PHE A 48 -2.92 -2.97 7.12
N THR A 49 -1.84 -2.23 6.90
CA THR A 49 -1.60 -0.96 7.61
C THR A 49 -2.68 0.08 7.33
N SER A 50 -3.20 0.19 6.11
CA SER A 50 -4.34 1.10 5.80
C SER A 50 -5.65 0.70 6.51
N LYS A 51 -5.86 -0.60 6.77
CA LYS A 51 -7.04 -1.09 7.49
C LYS A 51 -6.89 -0.99 9.00
N TYR A 52 -5.70 -1.27 9.54
CA TYR A 52 -5.47 -1.48 10.97
C TYR A 52 -4.58 -0.44 11.65
N SER A 53 -3.95 0.46 10.91
CA SER A 53 -3.10 1.53 11.47
C SER A 53 -3.72 2.93 11.33
N ASP A 54 -4.92 3.05 10.77
CA ASP A 54 -5.67 4.31 10.78
C ASP A 54 -6.55 4.40 12.03
N PRO A 55 -6.13 5.11 13.10
CA PRO A 55 -6.91 5.23 14.33
C PRO A 55 -8.29 5.86 14.08
N ARG A 56 -8.49 6.61 12.99
CA ARG A 56 -9.81 7.18 12.64
C ARG A 56 -10.83 6.11 12.24
N LYS A 57 -10.39 4.99 11.66
CA LYS A 57 -11.28 3.86 11.32
C LYS A 57 -11.71 3.06 12.55
N PHE A 58 -10.91 3.05 13.61
CA PHE A 58 -11.27 2.44 14.90
C PHE A 58 -12.14 3.38 15.75
N LEU A 59 -11.86 4.68 15.74
CA LEU A 59 -12.67 5.68 16.45
C LEU A 59 -14.09 5.80 15.88
N ALA A 60 -14.31 5.49 14.60
CA ALA A 60 -15.64 5.43 13.99
C ALA A 60 -16.53 4.30 14.56
N HIS A 61 -15.94 3.27 15.17
CA HIS A 61 -16.66 2.18 15.84
C HIS A 61 -16.70 2.31 17.37
N GLY A 62 -16.07 3.35 17.94
CA GLY A 62 -15.95 3.57 19.39
C GLY A 62 -16.98 4.52 20.00
N ILE A 63 -17.89 5.09 19.20
CA ILE A 63 -19.02 5.88 19.71
C ILE A 63 -20.27 4.99 19.63
N ARG A 64 -20.54 4.26 20.72
CA ARG A 64 -21.83 3.63 20.95
C ARG A 64 -22.24 3.83 22.40
#